data_AF-A0A6S7GZ60-F1
#
_entry.id   AF-A0A6S7GZ60-F1
#
_cell.length_a   1.000
_cell.length_b   1.000
_cell.length_c   1.000
_cell.angle_alpha   90.00
_cell.angle_beta   90.00
_cell.angle_gamma   90.00
#
_symmetry.space_group_name_H-M   'P 1'
#
loop_
_entity.id
_entity.type
_entity.pdbx_description
1 polymer ?
#
loop_
_entity_poly.entity_id
_entity_poly.type
_entity_poly.pdbx_seq_one_letter_code
_entity_poly.pdbx_strand_id
1 'polypeptide(L)' 'NEIKEWYFPTSYDIHENEADHLIGEADSNKDKVLTREEILDNFDVFVGSRATHWGETLKRNVEEL' A
#
# COMPACT_ATOMS: atom_id res chain seq x y z
N ASN A 1 -8.49 -27.93 15.53
CA ASN A 1 -9.08 -26.79 14.79
C ASN A 1 -8.09 -26.39 13.69
N GLU A 2 -8.01 -27.22 12.66
CA GLU A 2 -6.94 -27.19 11.63
C GLU A 2 -7.26 -26.28 10.44
N ILE A 3 -8.46 -25.66 10.42
CA ILE A 3 -8.91 -24.83 9.29
C ILE A 3 -8.36 -23.39 9.37
N LYS A 4 -7.91 -22.93 10.54
CA LYS A 4 -7.35 -21.57 10.70
C LYS A 4 -5.95 -21.40 10.08
N GLU A 5 -5.15 -22.48 10.01
CA GLU A 5 -3.76 -22.43 9.52
C GLU A 5 -3.64 -22.36 7.99
N TRP A 6 -4.68 -22.78 7.25
CA TRP A 6 -4.74 -22.63 5.79
C TRP A 6 -5.20 -21.24 5.35
N TYR A 7 -5.86 -20.49 6.22
CA TYR A 7 -6.41 -19.17 5.88
C TYR A 7 -5.42 -18.02 6.10
N PHE A 8 -4.45 -18.22 7.00
CA PHE A 8 -3.32 -17.30 7.19
C PHE A 8 -2.05 -18.13 7.39
N PRO A 9 -1.19 -18.30 6.38
CA PRO A 9 0.15 -18.81 6.61
C PRO A 9 0.81 -17.83 7.57
N THR A 10 1.21 -18.32 8.73
CA THR A 10 1.68 -17.59 9.92
C THR A 10 2.98 -16.78 9.72
N SER A 11 3.35 -16.45 8.49
CA SER A 11 4.53 -15.65 8.16
C SER A 11 4.41 -14.82 6.88
N TYR A 12 3.24 -14.75 6.21
CA TYR A 12 3.10 -13.81 5.10
C TYR A 12 2.76 -12.44 5.68
N ASP A 13 3.80 -11.70 6.05
CA ASP A 13 3.65 -10.32 6.49
C ASP A 13 3.28 -9.44 5.30
N ILE A 14 1.98 -9.36 5.06
CA ILE A 14 1.38 -8.49 4.05
C ILE A 14 1.75 -7.03 4.26
N HIS A 15 2.10 -6.63 5.49
CA HIS A 15 2.44 -5.25 5.81
C HIS A 15 3.88 -4.94 5.38
N GLU A 16 4.80 -5.87 5.62
CA GLU A 16 6.20 -5.75 5.17
C GLU A 16 6.28 -5.75 3.64
N ASN A 17 5.60 -6.71 2.98
CA ASN A 17 5.59 -6.76 1.51
C ASN A 17 4.93 -5.53 0.86
N GLU A 18 3.85 -5.00 1.45
CA GLU A 18 3.22 -3.77 0.95
C GLU A 18 4.11 -2.55 1.18
N ALA A 19 4.80 -2.48 2.32
CA ALA A 19 5.75 -1.40 2.59
C ALA A 19 6.91 -1.41 1.59
N ASP A 20 7.47 -2.59 1.29
CA ASP A 20 8.52 -2.76 0.29
C ASP A 20 8.01 -2.38 -1.11
N HIS A 21 6.79 -2.76 -1.47
CA HIS A 21 6.18 -2.38 -2.74
C HIS A 21 6.00 -0.86 -2.86
N LEU A 22 5.49 -0.20 -1.81
CA LEU A 22 5.30 1.25 -1.77
C LEU A 22 6.60 2.03 -1.89
N ILE A 23 7.63 1.59 -1.16
CA ILE A 23 8.96 2.20 -1.26
C ILE A 23 9.53 1.97 -2.65
N GLY A 24 9.42 0.76 -3.19
CA GLY A 24 9.96 0.43 -4.52
C GLY A 24 9.31 1.22 -5.67
N GLU A 25 8.02 1.56 -5.56
CA GLU A 25 7.30 2.36 -6.56
C GLU A 25 7.57 3.87 -6.42
N ALA A 26 7.71 4.39 -5.19
CA ALA A 26 7.86 5.83 -4.94
C ALA A 26 9.32 6.32 -4.88
N ASP A 27 10.28 5.44 -4.59
CA ASP A 27 11.70 5.77 -4.48
C ASP A 27 12.33 5.98 -5.86
N SER A 28 12.24 7.22 -6.33
CA SER A 28 12.71 7.64 -7.65
C SER A 28 14.24 7.64 -7.75
N ASN A 29 14.92 7.91 -6.63
CA ASN A 29 16.37 8.04 -6.60
C ASN A 29 17.08 6.70 -6.24
N LYS A 30 16.33 5.70 -5.76
CA LYS A 30 16.76 4.35 -5.40
C LYS A 30 17.68 4.26 -4.17
N ASP A 31 17.61 5.22 -3.25
CA ASP A 31 18.37 5.23 -2.00
C ASP A 31 17.70 4.46 -0.86
N LYS A 32 16.51 3.91 -1.11
CA LYS A 32 15.62 3.18 -0.19
C LYS A 32 15.02 4.04 0.91
N VAL A 33 15.02 5.36 0.75
CA VAL A 33 14.48 6.32 1.72
C VAL A 33 13.57 7.30 1.00
N LEU A 34 12.31 7.36 1.41
CA LEU A 34 11.37 8.29 0.80
C LEU A 34 11.52 9.71 1.39
N THR A 35 11.85 10.65 0.51
CA THR A 35 11.79 12.08 0.82
C THR A 35 10.36 12.60 0.74
N ARG A 36 10.11 13.79 1.30
CA ARG A 36 8.79 14.43 1.24
C ARG A 36 8.36 14.68 -0.21
N GLU A 37 9.30 15.11 -1.03
CA GLU A 37 9.10 15.38 -2.46
C GLU A 37 8.67 14.11 -3.20
N GLU A 38 9.37 13.00 -3.00
CA GLU A 38 9.02 11.71 -3.63
C GLU A 38 7.64 11.18 -3.22
N ILE A 39 7.25 11.38 -1.96
CA ILE A 39 5.91 11.02 -1.46
C ILE A 39 4.83 11.86 -2.13
N LEU A 40 5.08 13.15 -2.34
CA LEU A 40 4.13 14.07 -2.97
C LEU A 40 4.02 13.80 -4.48
N ASP A 41 5.14 13.52 -5.14
CA ASP A 41 5.19 13.24 -6.57
C ASP A 41 4.54 11.89 -6.94
N ASN A 42 4.59 10.90 -6.02
CA ASN A 42 3.97 9.57 -6.17
C ASN A 42 2.76 9.36 -5.25
N PHE A 43 2.02 10.44 -4.96
CA PHE A 43 0.87 10.41 -4.04
C PHE A 43 -0.21 9.40 -4.46
N ASP A 44 -0.38 9.17 -5.76
CA ASP A 44 -1.31 8.18 -6.34
C ASP A 44 -1.00 6.74 -5.91
N VAL A 45 0.29 6.38 -5.79
CA VAL A 45 0.75 5.09 -5.26
C VAL A 45 0.26 4.88 -3.83
N PHE A 46 0.33 5.92 -2.99
CA PHE A 46 -0.08 5.83 -1.59
C PHE A 46 -1.60 5.80 -1.42
N VAL A 47 -2.36 6.59 -2.18
CA VAL A 47 -3.82 6.68 -2.08
C VAL A 47 -4.53 5.38 -2.46
N GLY A 48 -3.99 4.64 -3.43
CA GLY A 48 -4.54 3.36 -3.88
C GLY A 48 -4.16 2.16 -2.99
N SER A 49 -3.14 2.32 -2.16
CA SER A 49 -2.54 1.21 -1.41
C SER A 49 -3.34 0.80 -0.18
N ARG A 50 -3.12 -0.45 0.25
CA ARG A 50 -3.74 -0.99 1.47
C ARG A 50 -3.24 -0.29 2.73
N ALA A 51 -2.09 0.38 2.64
CA ALA A 51 -1.49 1.13 3.74
C ALA A 51 -2.30 2.37 4.14
N THR A 52 -3.00 3.01 3.20
CA THR A 52 -3.78 4.23 3.48
C THR A 52 -5.29 4.06 3.30
N HIS A 53 -5.74 3.04 2.56
CA HIS A 53 -7.15 2.67 2.43
C HIS A 53 -8.05 3.81 1.90
N TRP A 54 -7.52 4.73 1.07
CA TRP A 54 -8.32 5.78 0.41
C TRP A 54 -8.85 5.36 -0.97
N GLY A 55 -8.38 4.24 -1.52
CA GLY A 55 -8.85 3.70 -2.81
C GLY A 55 -10.34 3.31 -2.85
N GLU A 56 -10.94 2.90 -1.73
CA GLU A 56 -12.40 2.66 -1.65
C GLU A 56 -13.20 3.93 -1.33
N THR A 57 -12.63 4.84 -0.54
CA THR A 57 -13.27 6.13 -0.17
C THR A 57 -13.42 7.05 -1.38
N LEU A 58 -12.45 7.09 -2.30
CA LEU A 58 -12.58 7.86 -3.54
C LEU A 58 -13.57 7.23 -4.52
N LYS A 59 -13.68 5.90 -4.60
CA LYS A 59 -14.68 5.24 -5.47
C LYS A 59 -16.13 5.54 -5.04
N ARG A 60 -16.41 5.59 -3.74
CA ARG A 60 -17.74 5.96 -3.21
C ARG A 60 -18.18 7.38 -3.59
N ASN A 61 -17.25 8.33 -3.66
CA ASN A 61 -17.59 9.73 -3.96
C ASN A 61 -17.84 9.99 -5.45
N VAL A 62 -17.44 9.09 -6.34
CA VAL A 62 -17.65 9.24 -7.80
C VAL A 62 -18.91 8.52 -8.27
N GLU A 63 -19.42 7.53 -7.52
CA GLU A 63 -20.68 6.82 -7.82
C GLU A 63 -21.95 7.56 -7.34
N GLU A 64 -21.82 8.64 -6.55
CA GLU A 64 -22.96 9.46 -6.07
C GLU A 64 -23.23 10.73 -6.90
N LEU A 65 -22.68 10.84 -8.11
CA LEU A 65 -22.98 11.91 -9.09
C LEU A 65 -23.60 11.34 -10.38
#